data_AF-K2AK78-F1
#
_entry.id   AF-K2AK78-F1
#
_cell.length_a   1.000
_cell.length_b   1.000
_cell.length_c   1.000
_cell.angle_alpha   90.00
_cell.angle_beta   90.00
_cell.angle_gamma   90.00
#
_symmetry.space_group_name_H-M   'P 1'
#
loop_
_entity.id
_entity.type
_entity.pdbx_description
1 polymer ?
#
loop_
_entity_poly.entity_id
_entity_poly.type
_entity_poly.pdbx_seq_one_letter_code
_entity_poly.pdbx_strand_id
1 'polypeptide(L)' 'MKKEYDFTKGIRGKFHRTIKIQKTLRLDKDVLEFYQNMAMKNGIPYQTLINLVLKKFVAEEASLVLSPV' A
#
# COMPACT_ATOMS: atom_id res chain seq x y z
N MET A 1 21.42 -3.19 -40.31
CA MET A 1 21.33 -2.60 -38.96
C MET A 1 20.55 -1.29 -39.08
N LYS A 2 19.39 -1.17 -38.43
CA LYS A 2 18.54 0.04 -38.54
C LYS A 2 19.00 1.13 -37.57
N LYS A 3 18.98 2.36 -38.06
CA LYS A 3 19.41 3.61 -37.43
C LYS A 3 18.54 3.93 -36.21
N GLU A 4 19.23 4.36 -35.16
CA GLU A 4 18.81 5.19 -34.03
C GLU A 4 17.34 5.10 -33.61
N TYR A 5 17.14 4.42 -32.49
CA TYR A 5 15.89 4.43 -31.76
C TYR A 5 15.80 5.74 -30.96
N ASP A 6 14.84 6.60 -31.32
CA ASP A 6 14.59 7.85 -30.62
C ASP A 6 13.74 7.59 -29.37
N PHE A 7 14.40 7.59 -28.20
CA PHE A 7 13.77 7.36 -26.89
C PHE A 7 13.16 8.63 -26.27
N THR A 8 13.06 9.74 -27.00
CA THR A 8 12.60 11.02 -26.43
C THR A 8 11.12 11.01 -26.00
N LYS A 9 10.33 10.07 -26.53
CA LYS A 9 8.93 9.83 -26.13
C LYS A 9 8.77 8.71 -25.08
N GLY A 10 9.87 8.19 -24.56
CA GLY A 10 9.87 7.24 -23.46
C GLY A 10 9.44 7.92 -22.18
N ILE A 11 8.14 7.96 -21.92
CA ILE A 11 7.64 8.27 -20.58
C ILE A 11 8.24 7.21 -19.67
N ARG A 12 9.19 7.59 -18.81
CA ARG A 12 9.69 6.70 -17.75
C ARG A 12 8.45 6.17 -17.07
N GLY A 13 8.15 4.88 -17.29
CA GLY A 13 7.08 4.20 -16.60
C GLY A 13 7.21 4.60 -15.14
N LYS A 14 6.17 5.24 -14.61
CA LYS A 14 6.10 5.75 -13.26
C LYS A 14 6.14 4.52 -12.35
N PHE A 15 7.31 3.89 -12.24
CA PHE A 15 7.63 2.86 -11.27
C PHE A 15 7.63 3.60 -9.94
N HIS A 16 6.44 3.99 -9.50
CA HIS A 16 6.18 4.51 -8.18
C HIS A 16 6.34 3.30 -7.28
N ARG A 17 7.60 2.91 -7.02
CA ARG A 17 7.93 2.03 -5.92
C ARG A 17 7.33 2.74 -4.72
N THR A 18 6.23 2.23 -4.20
CA THR A 18 5.62 2.80 -3.00
C THR A 18 6.71 2.79 -1.94
N ILE A 19 7.25 3.97 -1.63
CA ILE A 19 8.32 4.11 -0.66
C ILE A 19 7.66 3.75 0.67
N LYS A 20 8.00 2.58 1.21
CA LYS A 20 7.52 2.17 2.53
C LYS A 20 8.24 3.04 3.55
N ILE A 21 7.47 3.89 4.22
CA ILE A 21 8.00 4.73 5.28
C ILE A 21 7.95 3.91 6.57
N GLN A 22 9.10 3.65 7.17
CA GLN A 22 9.16 3.04 8.49
C GLN A 22 8.67 4.05 9.53
N LYS A 23 7.60 3.72 10.23
CA LYS A 23 7.03 4.52 11.31
C LYS A 23 6.76 3.63 12.52
N THR A 24 7.04 4.17 13.69
CA THR A 24 6.64 3.54 14.96
C THR A 24 5.18 3.92 15.23
N LEU A 25 4.31 2.92 15.29
CA LEU A 25 2.89 3.08 15.60
C LEU A 25 2.59 2.32 16.88
N ARG A 26 1.90 2.95 17.83
CA ARG A 26 1.35 2.25 19.00
C ARG A 26 0.05 1.59 18.59
N LEU A 27 -0.03 0.28 18.80
CA LEU A 27 -1.21 -0.53 18.55
C LEU A 27 -1.58 -1.24 19.85
N ASP A 28 -2.87 -1.43 20.07
CA ASP A 28 -3.35 -2.27 21.16
C ASP A 28 -2.94 -3.73 20.97
N LYS A 29 -2.73 -4.41 22.11
CA LYS A 29 -2.30 -5.81 22.15
C LYS A 29 -3.28 -6.73 21.42
N ASP A 30 -4.58 -6.54 21.68
CA ASP A 30 -5.66 -7.30 21.07
C ASP A 30 -5.67 -7.21 19.53
N VAL A 31 -5.53 -5.98 19.01
CA VAL A 31 -5.48 -5.71 17.57
C VAL A 31 -4.27 -6.43 16.95
N LEU A 32 -3.12 -6.37 17.61
CA LEU A 32 -1.91 -7.04 17.12
C LEU A 32 -2.09 -8.58 17.11
N GLU A 33 -2.66 -9.15 18.17
CA GLU A 33 -2.93 -10.60 18.25
C GLU A 33 -3.91 -11.06 17.18
N PHE A 34 -4.96 -10.28 16.89
CA PHE A 34 -5.89 -10.56 15.80
C PHE A 34 -5.19 -10.65 14.44
N TYR A 35 -4.36 -9.66 14.11
CA TYR A 35 -3.65 -9.66 12.82
C TYR A 35 -2.52 -10.70 12.76
N GLN A 36 -1.91 -11.08 13.87
CA GLN A 36 -0.94 -12.19 13.91
C GLN A 36 -1.61 -13.54 13.62
N ASN A 37 -2.77 -13.80 14.23
CA ASN A 37 -3.55 -15.01 13.96
C ASN A 37 -4.03 -15.06 12.50
N MET A 38 -4.46 -13.91 11.97
CA MET A 38 -4.85 -13.79 10.56
C MET A 38 -3.65 -13.98 9.61
N ALA A 39 -2.48 -13.46 9.96
CA ALA A 39 -1.24 -13.64 9.21
C ALA A 39 -0.84 -15.11 9.08
N MET A 40 -0.95 -15.86 10.18
CA MET A 40 -0.63 -17.29 10.20
C MET A 40 -1.54 -18.09 9.25
N LYS A 41 -2.83 -17.74 9.19
CA LYS A 41 -3.80 -18.41 8.30
C LYS A 41 -3.58 -18.09 6.82
N ASN A 42 -3.20 -16.85 6.51
CA ASN A 42 -3.09 -16.37 5.12
C ASN A 42 -1.67 -16.47 4.54
N GLY A 43 -0.66 -16.78 5.36
CA GLY A 43 0.74 -16.81 4.94
C GLY A 43 1.33 -15.43 4.60
N ILE A 44 0.68 -14.35 5.03
CA ILE A 44 1.10 -12.97 4.77
C ILE A 44 1.53 -12.33 6.09
N PRO A 45 2.65 -11.59 6.16
CA PRO A 45 3.06 -10.91 7.39
C PRO A 45 1.98 -9.96 7.93
N TYR A 46 1.77 -9.94 9.25
CA TYR A 46 0.75 -9.09 9.91
C TYR A 46 0.91 -7.60 9.58
N GLN A 47 2.14 -7.11 9.43
CA GLN A 47 2.43 -5.72 9.04
C GLN A 47 1.87 -5.39 7.65
N THR A 48 1.95 -6.34 6.72
CA THR A 48 1.41 -6.20 5.37
C THR A 48 -0.12 -6.21 5.42
N LEU A 49 -0.73 -7.07 6.22
CA LEU A 49 -2.18 -7.11 6.40
C LEU A 49 -2.73 -5.80 6.98
N ILE A 50 -2.11 -5.27 8.03
CA ILE A 50 -2.48 -3.98 8.62
C ILE A 50 -2.42 -2.88 7.55
N ASN A 51 -1.34 -2.81 6.80
CA ASN A 51 -1.19 -1.82 5.73
C ASN A 51 -2.22 -1.99 4.60
N LEU A 52 -2.62 -3.22 4.26
CA LEU A 52 -3.66 -3.48 3.27
C LEU A 52 -5.03 -3.02 3.75
N VAL A 53 -5.38 -3.28 5.02
CA VAL A 53 -6.64 -2.82 5.60
C VAL A 53 -6.71 -1.30 5.63
N LEU A 54 -5.63 -0.63 6.07
CA LEU A 54 -5.56 0.83 6.06
C LEU A 54 -5.70 1.39 4.64
N LYS A 55 -5.08 0.76 3.64
CA LYS A 55 -5.27 1.16 2.24
C LYS A 55 -6.69 0.97 1.75
N LYS A 56 -7.35 -0.14 2.13
CA LYS A 56 -8.74 -0.42 1.76
C LYS A 56 -9.66 0.64 2.37
N PHE A 57 -9.46 0.95 3.65
CA PHE A 57 -10.21 1.99 4.34
C PHE A 57 -10.01 3.36 3.71
N VAL A 58 -8.79 3.77 3.37
CA VAL A 58 -8.54 5.04 2.67
C VAL A 58 -9.19 5.06 1.28
N ALA A 59 -9.23 3.93 0.56
CA ALA A 59 -9.89 3.85 -0.73
C ALA A 59 -11.43 3.94 -0.62
N GLU A 60 -12.00 3.34 0.43
CA GLU A 60 -13.43 3.43 0.76
C GLU A 60 -13.80 4.84 1.25
N GLU A 61 -12.98 5.44 2.11
CA GLU A 61 -13.18 6.77 2.64
C GLU A 61 -13.00 7.82 1.53
N ALA A 62 -12.03 7.67 0.62
CA ALA A 62 -11.91 8.51 -0.57
C ALA A 62 -13.17 8.51 -1.46
N SER A 63 -13.99 7.45 -1.39
CA SER A 63 -15.32 7.44 -2.03
C SER A 63 -16.37 8.23 -1.25
N LEU A 64 -16.17 8.50 0.04
CA LEU A 64 -17.09 9.18 0.95
C LEU A 64 -16.71 10.66 1.21
N VAL A 65 -15.42 11.05 1.18
CA VAL A 65 -14.96 12.40 1.58
C VAL A 65 -15.09 13.48 0.49
N LEU A 66 -15.76 13.22 -0.63
CA LEU A 66 -16.15 14.29 -1.56
C LEU A 66 -17.36 15.11 -1.07
N SER A 67 -17.75 14.97 0.19
CA SER A 67 -18.69 15.89 0.86
C SER A 67 -18.04 16.46 2.12
N PRO A 68 -17.19 17.50 1.99
CA PRO A 68 -16.89 18.37 3.12
C PRO A 68 -18.18 19.11 3.51
N VAL A 69 -18.62 18.91 4.76
CA VAL A 69 -19.56 19.81 5.44
C VAL A 69 -18.76 20.99 5.99
#